data_AF-A0AAD3DEH1-F1
#
_entry.id   AF-A0AAD3DEH1-F1
#
_cell.length_a   1.000
_cell.length_b   1.000
_cell.length_c   1.000
_cell.angle_alpha   90.00
_cell.angle_beta   90.00
_cell.angle_gamma   90.00
#
_symmetry.space_group_name_H-M   'P 1'
#
loop_
_entity.id
_entity.type
_entity.pdbx_description
1 polymer ?
#
loop_
_entity_poly.entity_id
_entity_poly.type
_entity_poly.pdbx_seq_one_letter_code
_entity_poly.pdbx_strand_id
1 'polypeptide(L)'
;MGVQMLFYPLEYTGTKWYRTSEQTPYGFLGWQGVVPSRTEKMALRLVDIITRDLLSLKEAFGNIDHKEFANLLQTEVLNAVQKDCGVLWALVLKPVLPLILSKVIGELQKEIDDVLDLPQVVLNAFVRDKIVLVELFQKVGRVELKFLVESGFGFGFLLGLMQMGLWAIKPKPWTLPVAGSLVGYVTNWIAIKLLFEPADPVELGPITVQGLFESRQKEVSEEFAHFMETRVLSSPMLLDALANQNEQELYVFLRKQLPYPIPEKILRAAIQAIRNVATNANDHPEIHDYVQKKLDIEDTLSKRLKKLSPKNFENLLHPVFQEDEIILIVVGGVLGAMAGLLQTKVTFAGSNARTKAMFLLASSLVSSASFFFLSEYSDFQNKDAIKEVGYDPVIDRPQPKLRRHITIVRAEV
;
A
#
# COMPACT_ATOMS: atom_id res chain seq x y z
N MET A 1 -4.95 15.54 -10.48
CA MET A 1 -5.32 14.73 -11.66
C MET A 1 -4.29 13.63 -11.95
N GLY A 2 -3.01 13.93 -12.20
CA GLY A 2 -1.98 12.90 -12.49
C GLY A 2 -1.85 11.81 -11.42
N VAL A 3 -1.79 12.19 -10.14
CA VAL A 3 -1.78 11.23 -9.02
C VAL A 3 -3.07 10.39 -8.95
N GLN A 4 -4.23 10.96 -9.24
CA GLN A 4 -5.50 10.21 -9.24
C GLN A 4 -5.54 9.16 -10.35
N MET A 5 -4.90 9.43 -11.50
CA MET A 5 -4.81 8.49 -12.62
C MET A 5 -3.94 7.27 -12.31
N LEU A 6 -3.11 7.31 -11.26
CA LEU A 6 -2.36 6.15 -10.79
C LEU A 6 -3.27 5.11 -10.11
N PHE A 7 -4.29 5.57 -9.39
CA PHE A 7 -5.14 4.71 -8.56
C PHE A 7 -6.51 4.44 -9.18
N TYR A 8 -7.01 5.35 -10.02
CA TYR A 8 -8.36 5.29 -10.54
C TYR A 8 -8.42 5.44 -12.07
N PRO A 9 -9.44 4.81 -12.71
CA PRO A 9 -10.45 3.93 -12.12
C PRO A 9 -9.88 2.53 -11.80
N LEU A 10 -10.49 1.84 -10.82
CA LEU A 10 -10.03 0.51 -10.37
C LEU A 10 -10.15 -0.53 -11.49
N GLU A 11 -11.24 -0.45 -12.25
CA GLU A 11 -11.44 -1.23 -13.46
C GLU A 11 -11.25 -0.37 -14.70
N TYR A 12 -10.95 -1.01 -15.82
CA TYR A 12 -10.80 -0.31 -17.07
C TYR A 12 -12.12 0.26 -17.54
N THR A 13 -12.10 1.57 -17.81
CA THR A 13 -13.23 2.30 -18.38
C THR A 13 -12.91 2.68 -19.83
N GLY A 14 -13.88 2.51 -20.73
CA GLY A 14 -13.73 2.89 -22.14
C GLY A 14 -13.77 1.72 -23.12
N THR A 15 -13.41 1.97 -24.38
CA THR A 15 -13.44 0.94 -25.42
C THR A 15 -12.22 0.03 -25.31
N LYS A 16 -12.41 -1.30 -25.35
CA LYS A 16 -11.31 -2.29 -25.29
C LYS A 16 -10.49 -2.38 -26.59
N TRP A 17 -10.81 -1.56 -27.59
CA TRP A 17 -10.10 -1.56 -28.86
C TRP A 17 -8.64 -1.15 -28.66
N TYR A 18 -7.70 -1.98 -29.10
CA TYR A 18 -6.25 -1.85 -28.92
C TYR A 18 -5.66 -2.10 -27.52
N ARG A 19 -6.44 -2.60 -26.55
CA ARG A 19 -5.84 -3.07 -25.28
C ARG A 19 -5.06 -4.36 -25.54
N THR A 20 -3.73 -4.29 -25.48
CA THR A 20 -2.84 -5.42 -25.82
C THR A 20 -2.75 -6.46 -24.69
N SER A 21 -2.97 -6.06 -23.43
CA SER A 21 -2.98 -6.96 -22.26
C SER A 21 -3.85 -6.40 -21.12
N GLU A 22 -4.33 -7.25 -20.21
CA GLU A 22 -4.99 -6.81 -18.98
C GLU A 22 -4.06 -5.97 -18.08
N GLN A 23 -2.74 -6.05 -18.29
CA GLN A 23 -1.76 -5.28 -17.53
C GLN A 23 -1.47 -3.88 -18.11
N THR A 24 -2.04 -3.53 -19.27
CA THR A 24 -1.86 -2.19 -19.86
C THR A 24 -2.94 -1.22 -19.37
N PRO A 25 -2.57 -0.07 -18.76
CA PRO A 25 -3.53 0.88 -18.21
C PRO A 25 -4.28 1.71 -19.26
N TYR A 26 -3.76 1.80 -20.48
CA TYR A 26 -4.35 2.60 -21.56
C TYR A 26 -4.89 1.73 -22.70
N GLY A 27 -5.95 2.21 -23.35
CA GLY A 27 -6.40 1.77 -24.67
C GLY A 27 -6.72 2.97 -25.57
N PHE A 28 -7.25 2.74 -26.77
CA PHE A 28 -7.47 3.82 -27.75
C PHE A 28 -8.40 4.94 -27.20
N LEU A 29 -9.46 4.55 -26.50
CA LEU A 29 -10.38 5.44 -25.78
C LEU A 29 -10.77 4.80 -24.45
N GLY A 30 -9.77 4.53 -23.60
CA GLY A 30 -10.03 4.03 -22.25
C GLY A 30 -8.82 4.10 -21.32
N TRP A 31 -9.12 4.11 -20.03
CA TRP A 31 -8.15 4.27 -18.95
C TRP A 31 -8.51 3.37 -17.78
N GLN A 32 -7.46 2.82 -17.16
CA GLN A 32 -7.47 2.19 -15.86
C GLN A 32 -6.35 2.80 -15.03
N GLY A 33 -6.54 2.88 -13.71
CA GLY A 33 -5.46 3.20 -12.79
C GLY A 33 -4.26 2.30 -13.03
N VAL A 34 -3.06 2.87 -12.97
CA VAL A 34 -1.83 2.13 -13.26
C VAL A 34 -1.58 1.03 -12.23
N VAL A 35 -1.72 1.34 -10.94
CA VAL A 35 -1.60 0.38 -9.82
C VAL A 35 -2.59 -0.80 -9.95
N PRO A 36 -3.91 -0.58 -10.11
CA PRO A 36 -4.86 -1.69 -10.27
C PRO A 36 -4.73 -2.45 -11.61
N SER A 37 -4.09 -1.86 -12.63
CA SER A 37 -3.78 -2.58 -13.87
C SER A 37 -2.61 -3.56 -13.68
N ARG A 38 -1.67 -3.28 -12.77
CA ARG A 38 -0.44 -4.06 -12.57
C ARG A 38 -0.37 -4.81 -11.23
N THR A 39 -1.51 -5.01 -10.57
CA THR A 39 -1.60 -5.59 -9.22
C THR A 39 -0.81 -6.88 -9.06
N GLU A 40 -0.95 -7.84 -9.97
CA GLU A 40 -0.27 -9.14 -9.87
C GLU A 40 1.26 -9.00 -9.82
N LYS A 41 1.83 -8.25 -10.75
CA LYS A 41 3.28 -8.04 -10.83
C LYS A 41 3.83 -7.29 -9.61
N MET A 42 3.10 -6.29 -9.13
CA MET A 42 3.47 -5.52 -7.94
C MET A 42 3.34 -6.36 -6.67
N ALA A 43 2.27 -7.14 -6.55
CA ALA A 43 2.04 -8.05 -5.44
C ALA A 43 3.16 -9.10 -5.34
N LEU A 44 3.55 -9.71 -6.46
CA LEU A 44 4.67 -10.67 -6.49
C LEU A 44 5.98 -10.06 -5.97
N ARG A 45 6.29 -8.81 -6.31
CA ARG A 45 7.48 -8.12 -5.76
C ARG A 45 7.36 -7.88 -4.26
N LEU A 46 6.22 -7.39 -3.79
CA LEU A 46 5.98 -7.16 -2.36
C LEU A 46 6.05 -8.47 -1.56
N VAL A 47 5.47 -9.55 -2.08
CA VAL A 47 5.55 -10.90 -1.50
C VAL A 47 7.00 -11.34 -1.35
N ASP A 48 7.81 -11.22 -2.41
CA ASP A 48 9.21 -11.63 -2.39
C ASP A 48 9.99 -10.89 -1.30
N ILE A 49 9.75 -9.59 -1.17
CA ILE A 49 10.36 -8.74 -0.14
C ILE A 49 9.94 -9.16 1.27
N ILE A 50 8.64 -9.31 1.50
CA ILE A 50 8.10 -9.63 2.83
C ILE A 50 8.60 -10.99 3.30
N THR A 51 8.60 -11.98 2.41
CA THR A 51 8.89 -13.38 2.74
C THR A 51 10.38 -13.69 2.81
N ARG A 52 11.23 -12.98 2.07
CA ARG A 52 12.69 -13.17 2.15
C ARG A 52 13.31 -12.42 3.31
N ASP A 53 12.91 -11.17 3.53
CA ASP A 53 13.70 -10.25 4.36
C ASP A 53 13.01 -9.85 5.66
N LEU A 54 11.67 -9.99 5.74
CA LEU A 54 10.89 -9.33 6.80
C LEU A 54 10.15 -10.29 7.73
N LEU A 55 9.55 -11.37 7.25
CA LEU A 55 8.69 -12.23 8.09
C LEU A 55 9.02 -13.72 7.95
N SER A 56 8.90 -14.44 9.07
CA SER A 56 8.99 -15.90 9.12
C SER A 56 7.77 -16.44 9.85
N LEU A 57 7.05 -17.38 9.25
CA LEU A 57 5.90 -18.02 9.88
C LEU A 57 6.30 -18.75 11.16
N LYS A 58 7.42 -19.48 11.12
CA LYS A 58 7.94 -20.22 12.26
C LYS A 58 8.20 -19.33 13.48
N GLU A 59 8.69 -18.12 13.25
CA GLU A 59 8.92 -17.14 14.33
C GLU A 59 7.61 -16.57 14.84
N ALA A 60 6.71 -16.15 13.94
CA ALA A 60 5.42 -15.57 14.33
C ALA A 60 4.55 -16.58 15.09
N PHE A 61 4.37 -17.79 14.55
CA PHE A 61 3.61 -18.86 15.21
C PHE A 61 4.33 -19.39 16.45
N GLY A 62 5.65 -19.35 16.50
CA GLY A 62 6.44 -19.76 17.68
C GLY A 62 6.17 -18.92 18.94
N ASN A 63 5.60 -17.72 18.80
CA ASN A 63 5.21 -16.87 19.91
C ASN A 63 3.86 -17.27 20.55
N ILE A 64 3.09 -18.14 19.89
CA ILE A 64 1.79 -18.59 20.41
C ILE A 64 2.02 -19.58 21.56
N ASP A 65 1.38 -19.38 22.71
CA ASP A 65 1.33 -20.42 23.75
C ASP A 65 0.37 -21.53 23.30
N HIS A 66 0.93 -22.72 23.09
CA HIS A 66 0.22 -23.90 22.62
C HIS A 66 -0.90 -24.37 23.54
N LYS A 67 -0.74 -24.22 24.86
CA LYS A 67 -1.72 -24.67 25.85
C LYS A 67 -2.88 -23.69 25.92
N GLU A 68 -2.57 -22.41 25.92
CA GLU A 68 -3.57 -21.35 25.92
C GLU A 68 -4.39 -21.39 24.62
N PHE A 69 -3.74 -21.51 23.46
CA PHE A 69 -4.43 -21.63 22.18
C PHE A 69 -5.29 -22.90 22.09
N ALA A 70 -4.79 -24.04 22.58
CA ALA A 70 -5.56 -25.27 22.67
C ALA A 70 -6.83 -25.11 23.52
N ASN A 71 -6.74 -24.40 24.65
CA ASN A 71 -7.87 -24.16 25.53
C ASN A 71 -8.93 -23.25 24.91
N LEU A 72 -8.53 -22.31 24.06
CA LEU A 72 -9.46 -21.45 23.33
C LEU A 72 -10.15 -22.24 22.20
N LEU A 73 -9.41 -23.05 21.44
CA LEU A 73 -9.96 -23.84 20.34
C LEU A 73 -10.78 -25.06 20.77
N GLN A 74 -10.59 -25.58 21.99
CA GLN A 74 -11.23 -26.83 22.42
C GLN A 74 -12.75 -26.79 22.29
N THR A 75 -13.37 -25.65 22.61
CA THR A 75 -14.83 -25.51 22.62
C THR A 75 -15.37 -25.63 21.20
N GLU A 76 -14.73 -24.96 20.25
CA GLU A 76 -15.14 -24.98 18.83
C GLU A 76 -14.90 -26.35 18.20
N VAL A 77 -13.78 -26.99 18.50
CA VAL A 77 -13.51 -28.35 18.02
C VAL A 77 -14.51 -29.34 18.61
N LEU A 78 -14.87 -29.24 19.90
CA LEU A 78 -15.89 -30.10 20.50
C LEU A 78 -17.27 -29.88 19.89
N ASN A 79 -17.65 -28.62 19.67
CA ASN A 79 -18.92 -28.26 19.05
C ASN A 79 -19.03 -28.84 17.63
N ALA A 80 -17.98 -28.71 16.82
CA ALA A 80 -17.95 -29.27 15.48
C ALA A 80 -17.99 -30.80 15.49
N VAL A 81 -17.22 -31.45 16.38
CA VAL A 81 -17.25 -32.91 16.53
C VAL A 81 -18.62 -33.40 17.01
N GLN A 82 -19.26 -32.69 17.94
CA GLN A 82 -20.61 -33.03 18.40
C GLN A 82 -21.63 -32.94 17.25
N LYS A 83 -21.51 -31.91 16.41
CA LYS A 83 -22.38 -31.69 15.25
C LYS A 83 -22.21 -32.77 14.17
N ASP A 84 -20.97 -33.10 13.81
CA ASP A 84 -20.69 -33.93 12.64
C ASP A 84 -20.50 -35.42 12.98
N CYS A 85 -20.05 -35.73 14.20
CA CYS A 85 -19.76 -37.09 14.65
C CYS A 85 -20.71 -37.58 15.77
N GLY A 86 -21.45 -36.68 16.42
CA GLY A 86 -22.41 -36.99 17.47
C GLY A 86 -21.88 -36.82 18.89
N VAL A 87 -22.81 -36.76 19.85
CA VAL A 87 -22.55 -36.44 21.27
C VAL A 87 -21.59 -37.42 21.95
N LEU A 88 -21.67 -38.72 21.60
CA LEU A 88 -20.82 -39.76 22.18
C LEU A 88 -19.33 -39.47 21.93
N TRP A 89 -18.98 -39.07 20.70
CA TRP A 89 -17.60 -38.76 20.32
C TRP A 89 -17.09 -37.50 21.01
N ALA A 90 -17.92 -36.46 21.12
CA ALA A 90 -17.55 -35.26 21.86
C ALA A 90 -17.27 -35.56 23.34
N LEU A 91 -18.05 -36.44 23.96
CA LEU A 91 -17.88 -36.82 25.37
C LEU A 91 -16.61 -37.65 25.62
N VAL A 92 -16.28 -38.56 24.69
CA VAL A 92 -15.03 -39.34 24.73
C VAL A 92 -13.80 -38.46 24.49
N LEU A 93 -13.91 -37.48 23.60
CA LEU A 93 -12.79 -36.62 23.21
C LEU A 93 -12.51 -35.53 24.26
N LYS A 94 -13.54 -35.00 24.93
CA LYS A 94 -13.44 -33.92 25.92
C LYS A 94 -12.28 -34.01 26.92
N PRO A 95 -12.03 -35.14 27.63
CA PRO A 95 -10.94 -35.22 28.62
C PRO A 95 -9.54 -35.22 27.99
N VAL A 96 -9.40 -35.71 26.76
CA VAL A 96 -8.11 -35.87 26.08
C VAL A 96 -7.81 -34.76 25.08
N LEU A 97 -8.84 -34.03 24.63
CA LEU A 97 -8.72 -33.01 23.60
C LEU A 97 -7.71 -31.91 23.93
N PRO A 98 -7.64 -31.35 25.16
CA PRO A 98 -6.67 -30.29 25.46
C PRO A 98 -5.22 -30.75 25.29
N LEU A 99 -4.93 -32.00 25.68
CA LEU A 99 -3.61 -32.61 25.52
C LEU A 99 -3.27 -32.84 24.05
N ILE A 100 -4.25 -33.33 23.27
CA ILE A 100 -4.08 -33.59 21.85
C ILE A 100 -3.88 -32.27 21.08
N LEU A 101 -4.76 -31.28 21.29
CA LEU A 101 -4.66 -29.97 20.64
C LEU A 101 -3.35 -29.27 21.00
N SER A 102 -2.97 -29.27 22.28
CA SER A 102 -1.70 -28.67 22.70
C SER A 102 -0.50 -29.32 22.01
N LYS A 103 -0.49 -30.65 21.87
CA LYS A 103 0.56 -31.35 21.12
C LYS A 103 0.53 -31.04 19.63
N VAL A 104 -0.65 -31.03 19.01
CA VAL A 104 -0.83 -30.77 17.57
C VAL A 104 -0.40 -29.35 17.21
N ILE A 105 -0.85 -28.35 17.97
CA ILE A 105 -0.38 -26.96 17.82
C ILE A 105 1.14 -26.93 18.06
N GLY A 106 1.62 -27.71 19.05
CA GLY A 106 3.03 -27.98 19.37
C GLY A 106 3.89 -28.27 18.15
N GLU A 107 3.45 -29.24 17.38
CA GLU A 107 4.14 -29.66 16.17
C GLU A 107 3.83 -28.72 15.00
N LEU A 108 2.65 -28.08 14.97
CA LEU A 108 2.27 -27.15 13.91
C LEU A 108 3.18 -25.94 13.92
N GLN A 109 3.56 -25.41 15.09
CA GLN A 109 4.52 -24.31 15.16
C GLN A 109 5.91 -24.66 14.61
N LYS A 110 6.30 -25.94 14.68
CA LYS A 110 7.61 -26.40 14.18
C LYS A 110 7.60 -26.69 12.69
N GLU A 111 6.49 -27.20 12.17
CA GLU A 111 6.27 -27.63 10.78
C GLU A 111 5.27 -26.70 10.06
N ILE A 112 5.15 -25.42 10.46
CA ILE A 112 4.13 -24.50 9.90
C ILE A 112 4.32 -24.27 8.40
N ASP A 113 5.57 -24.24 7.94
CA ASP A 113 5.92 -24.02 6.53
C ASP A 113 5.49 -25.21 5.64
N ASP A 114 5.29 -26.41 6.21
CA ASP A 114 4.76 -27.57 5.48
C ASP A 114 3.24 -27.50 5.30
N VAL A 115 2.56 -26.64 6.08
CA VAL A 115 1.11 -26.51 6.10
C VAL A 115 0.65 -25.20 5.50
N LEU A 116 1.38 -24.10 5.70
CA LEU A 116 0.99 -22.75 5.31
C LEU A 116 2.06 -22.10 4.42
N ASP A 117 1.67 -21.75 3.19
CA ASP A 117 2.52 -21.02 2.24
C ASP A 117 2.29 -19.51 2.37
N LEU A 118 3.12 -18.84 3.19
CA LEU A 118 3.03 -17.39 3.40
C LEU A 118 3.08 -16.58 2.09
N PRO A 119 4.01 -16.85 1.14
CA PRO A 119 3.98 -16.20 -0.16
C PRO A 119 2.61 -16.24 -0.84
N GLN A 120 1.94 -17.41 -0.84
CA GLN A 120 0.61 -17.55 -1.45
C GLN A 120 -0.47 -16.79 -0.68
N VAL A 121 -0.43 -16.80 0.66
CA VAL A 121 -1.40 -16.03 1.48
C VAL A 121 -1.33 -14.54 1.15
N VAL A 122 -0.12 -13.98 1.14
CA VAL A 122 0.09 -12.55 0.84
C VAL A 122 -0.29 -12.24 -0.60
N LEU A 123 0.09 -13.09 -1.56
CA LEU A 123 -0.25 -12.92 -2.96
C LEU A 123 -1.77 -12.93 -3.18
N ASN A 124 -2.47 -13.91 -2.59
CA ASN A 124 -3.91 -14.05 -2.67
C ASN A 124 -4.62 -12.82 -2.10
N ALA A 125 -4.15 -12.26 -0.99
CA ALA A 125 -4.73 -11.05 -0.40
C ALA A 125 -4.68 -9.85 -1.37
N PHE A 126 -3.56 -9.64 -2.06
CA PHE A 126 -3.41 -8.52 -3.00
C PHE A 126 -4.08 -8.77 -4.35
N VAL A 127 -4.10 -10.00 -4.85
CA VAL A 127 -4.67 -10.34 -6.17
C VAL A 127 -6.19 -10.48 -6.11
N ARG A 128 -6.73 -11.04 -5.02
CA ARG A 128 -8.19 -11.20 -4.82
C ARG A 128 -8.89 -9.84 -4.78
N ASP A 129 -8.26 -8.85 -4.17
CA ASP A 129 -8.81 -7.50 -4.08
C ASP A 129 -7.74 -6.44 -4.39
N LYS A 130 -7.81 -5.92 -5.62
CA LYS A 130 -6.93 -4.84 -6.10
C LYS A 130 -7.02 -3.58 -5.24
N ILE A 131 -8.13 -3.38 -4.52
CA ILE A 131 -8.33 -2.26 -3.60
C ILE A 131 -7.33 -2.35 -2.45
N VAL A 132 -7.03 -3.54 -1.92
CA VAL A 132 -6.08 -3.71 -0.82
C VAL A 132 -4.70 -3.17 -1.20
N LEU A 133 -4.23 -3.49 -2.41
CA LEU A 133 -2.96 -2.97 -2.89
C LEU A 133 -3.01 -1.45 -3.09
N VAL A 134 -4.08 -0.92 -3.68
CA VAL A 134 -4.28 0.52 -3.87
C VAL A 134 -4.30 1.27 -2.53
N GLU A 135 -5.02 0.76 -1.54
CA GLU A 135 -5.09 1.33 -0.19
C GLU A 135 -3.72 1.32 0.50
N LEU A 136 -2.94 0.24 0.34
CA LEU A 136 -1.57 0.18 0.87
C LEU A 136 -0.72 1.34 0.35
N PHE A 137 -0.70 1.56 -0.97
CA PHE A 137 0.06 2.68 -1.55
C PHE A 137 -0.44 4.04 -1.13
N GLN A 138 -1.77 4.22 -1.11
CA GLN A 138 -2.36 5.50 -0.73
C GLN A 138 -2.08 5.83 0.74
N LYS A 139 -2.11 4.83 1.63
CA LYS A 139 -1.86 5.01 3.07
C LYS A 139 -0.38 5.25 3.35
N VAL A 140 0.49 4.40 2.81
CA VAL A 140 1.95 4.50 2.99
C VAL A 140 2.52 5.76 2.32
N GLY A 141 2.14 6.02 1.08
CA GLY A 141 2.66 7.13 0.28
C GLY A 141 1.91 8.45 0.43
N ARG A 142 0.98 8.60 1.39
CA ARG A 142 0.07 9.76 1.48
C ARG A 142 0.80 11.11 1.44
N VAL A 143 1.95 11.21 2.11
CA VAL A 143 2.72 12.46 2.20
C VAL A 143 3.52 12.69 0.92
N GLU A 144 4.10 11.63 0.35
CA GLU A 144 4.87 11.69 -0.88
C GLU A 144 3.99 11.99 -2.09
N LEU A 145 2.80 11.41 -2.14
CA LEU A 145 1.77 11.73 -3.13
C LEU A 145 1.34 13.19 -3.03
N LYS A 146 1.17 13.72 -1.81
CA LYS A 146 0.88 15.15 -1.59
C LYS A 146 2.04 16.03 -2.05
N PHE A 147 3.28 15.65 -1.71
CA PHE A 147 4.48 16.33 -2.18
C PHE A 147 4.59 16.33 -3.70
N LEU A 148 4.29 15.24 -4.41
CA LEU A 148 4.29 15.19 -5.88
C LEU A 148 3.32 16.21 -6.48
N VAL A 149 2.13 16.39 -5.87
CA VAL A 149 1.15 17.38 -6.33
C VAL A 149 1.63 18.80 -6.06
N GLU A 150 2.13 19.08 -4.86
CA GLU A 150 2.55 20.42 -4.44
C GLU A 150 3.85 20.88 -5.10
N SER A 151 4.84 19.99 -5.21
CA SER A 151 6.13 20.28 -5.84
C SER A 151 5.99 20.46 -7.36
N GLY A 152 5.10 19.72 -8.00
CA GLY A 152 4.78 19.89 -9.42
C GLY A 152 4.30 21.31 -9.73
N PHE A 153 3.57 21.93 -8.81
CA PHE A 153 3.20 23.33 -8.91
C PHE A 153 4.41 24.26 -8.76
N GLY A 154 5.18 24.11 -7.68
CA GLY A 154 6.31 24.99 -7.37
C GLY A 154 7.38 25.00 -8.47
N PHE A 155 7.82 23.82 -8.91
CA PHE A 155 8.80 23.69 -9.99
C PHE A 155 8.21 24.12 -11.34
N GLY A 156 6.96 23.75 -11.64
CA GLY A 156 6.30 24.15 -12.87
C GLY A 156 6.13 25.67 -12.99
N PHE A 157 5.85 26.34 -11.87
CA PHE A 157 5.78 27.80 -11.78
C PHE A 157 7.15 28.44 -12.03
N LEU A 158 8.20 27.99 -11.35
CA LEU A 158 9.56 28.52 -11.51
C LEU A 158 10.08 28.34 -12.93
N LEU A 159 9.96 27.13 -13.47
CA LEU A 159 10.37 26.81 -14.84
C LEU A 159 9.49 27.53 -15.87
N GLY A 160 8.21 27.74 -15.56
CA GLY A 160 7.29 28.54 -16.37
C GLY A 160 7.68 30.02 -16.44
N LEU A 161 8.14 30.62 -15.34
CA LEU A 161 8.69 31.99 -15.35
C LEU A 161 9.96 32.08 -16.20
N MET A 162 10.84 31.09 -16.09
CA MET A 162 12.04 31.01 -16.94
C MET A 162 11.66 30.87 -18.43
N GLN A 163 10.69 30.00 -18.75
CA GLN A 163 10.12 29.88 -20.09
C GLN A 163 9.56 31.22 -20.59
N MET A 164 8.81 31.95 -19.75
CA MET A 164 8.23 33.24 -20.11
C MET A 164 9.31 34.26 -20.45
N GLY A 165 10.38 34.32 -19.65
CA GLY A 165 11.55 35.16 -19.91
C GLY A 165 12.22 34.84 -21.25
N LEU A 166 12.43 33.54 -21.53
CA LEU A 166 13.03 33.09 -22.80
C LEU A 166 12.14 33.42 -24.01
N TRP A 167 10.82 33.25 -23.87
CA TRP A 167 9.85 33.56 -24.92
C TRP A 167 9.79 35.06 -25.23
N ALA A 168 9.92 35.92 -24.21
CA ALA A 168 9.91 37.37 -24.39
C ALA A 168 11.04 37.89 -25.30
N ILE A 169 12.19 37.18 -25.34
CA ILE A 169 13.34 37.55 -26.18
C ILE A 169 13.10 37.17 -27.65
N LYS A 170 12.62 35.95 -27.92
CA LYS A 170 12.40 35.45 -29.29
C LYS A 170 11.07 34.67 -29.39
N PRO A 171 9.92 35.38 -29.50
CA PRO A 171 8.62 34.73 -29.53
C PRO A 171 8.41 34.03 -30.88
N LYS A 172 8.38 32.69 -30.88
CA LYS A 172 7.99 31.88 -32.04
C LYS A 172 6.76 31.02 -31.70
N PRO A 173 5.89 30.70 -32.66
CA PRO A 173 4.69 29.90 -32.38
C PRO A 173 5.01 28.50 -31.83
N TRP A 174 6.04 27.84 -32.34
CA TRP A 174 6.41 26.49 -31.91
C TRP A 174 7.15 26.45 -30.56
N THR A 175 7.65 27.59 -30.05
CA THR A 175 8.41 27.59 -28.80
C THR A 175 7.54 27.34 -27.58
N LEU A 176 6.25 27.73 -27.60
CA LEU A 176 5.35 27.52 -26.44
C LEU A 176 4.96 26.04 -26.26
N PRO A 177 4.58 25.27 -27.29
CA PRO A 177 4.33 23.83 -27.16
C PRO A 177 5.57 23.05 -26.73
N VAL A 178 6.72 23.33 -27.35
CA VAL A 178 7.98 22.63 -27.05
C VAL A 178 8.45 22.96 -25.64
N ALA A 179 8.46 24.24 -25.26
CA ALA A 179 8.86 24.64 -23.91
C ALA A 179 7.86 24.14 -22.86
N GLY A 180 6.55 24.22 -23.12
CA GLY A 180 5.55 23.66 -22.22
C GLY A 180 5.73 22.16 -22.00
N SER A 181 6.05 21.41 -23.06
CA SER A 181 6.38 19.99 -22.97
C SER A 181 7.64 19.74 -22.14
N LEU A 182 8.71 20.48 -22.40
CA LEU A 182 9.96 20.39 -21.65
C LEU A 182 9.76 20.72 -20.16
N VAL A 183 9.03 21.80 -19.86
CA VAL A 183 8.73 22.21 -18.49
C VAL A 183 7.93 21.13 -17.77
N GLY A 184 6.88 20.59 -18.40
CA GLY A 184 6.08 19.51 -17.83
C GLY A 184 6.89 18.24 -17.56
N TYR A 185 7.75 17.86 -18.51
CA TYR A 185 8.65 16.72 -18.39
C TYR A 185 9.66 16.91 -17.25
N VAL A 186 10.41 18.02 -17.27
CA VAL A 186 11.47 18.31 -16.29
C VAL A 186 10.91 18.49 -14.90
N THR A 187 9.76 19.17 -14.75
CA THR A 187 9.08 19.34 -13.46
C THR A 187 8.76 18.01 -12.81
N ASN A 188 8.13 17.10 -13.56
CA ASN A 188 7.74 15.80 -13.01
C ASN A 188 8.96 14.91 -12.75
N TRP A 189 9.98 14.99 -13.61
CA TRP A 189 11.25 14.29 -13.40
C TRP A 189 11.95 14.75 -12.11
N ILE A 190 12.04 16.06 -11.86
CA ILE A 190 12.62 16.62 -10.63
C ILE A 190 11.81 16.17 -9.41
N ALA A 191 10.48 16.27 -9.47
CA ALA A 191 9.61 15.92 -8.35
C ALA A 191 9.75 14.45 -7.92
N ILE A 192 9.77 13.52 -8.88
CA ILE A 192 10.01 12.10 -8.60
C ILE A 192 11.43 11.89 -8.09
N LYS A 193 12.43 12.53 -8.69
CA LYS A 193 13.82 12.36 -8.27
C LYS A 193 14.05 12.76 -6.81
N LEU A 194 13.45 13.86 -6.37
CA LEU A 194 13.54 14.32 -4.97
C LEU A 194 12.77 13.43 -3.98
N LEU A 195 11.89 12.56 -4.48
CA LEU A 195 11.11 11.65 -3.66
C LEU A 195 11.95 10.49 -3.14
N PHE A 196 12.90 9.99 -3.94
CA PHE A 196 13.73 8.82 -3.65
C PHE A 196 15.25 9.10 -3.55
N GLU A 197 15.75 10.15 -4.21
CA GLU A 197 17.19 10.47 -4.22
C GLU A 197 17.52 11.76 -3.44
N PRO A 198 18.64 11.80 -2.69
CA PRO A 198 19.57 10.69 -2.43
C PRO A 198 19.04 9.75 -1.33
N ALA A 199 19.30 8.45 -1.48
CA ALA A 199 18.83 7.45 -0.51
C ALA A 199 19.54 7.60 0.84
N ASP A 200 20.88 7.72 0.81
CA ASP A 200 21.67 8.05 1.98
C ASP A 200 21.63 9.56 2.24
N PRO A 201 21.54 10.00 3.51
CA PRO A 201 21.53 11.42 3.84
C PRO A 201 22.86 12.08 3.45
N VAL A 202 22.78 13.13 2.63
CA VAL A 202 23.94 13.92 2.19
C VAL A 202 24.00 15.21 2.99
N GLU A 203 25.07 15.39 3.77
CA GLU A 203 25.30 16.60 4.55
C GLU A 203 25.96 17.68 3.68
N LEU A 204 25.19 18.74 3.38
CA LEU A 204 25.65 19.96 2.74
C LEU A 204 25.86 21.06 3.79
N GLY A 205 26.87 20.87 4.64
CA GLY A 205 27.15 21.78 5.77
C GLY A 205 26.05 21.70 6.83
N PRO A 206 25.32 22.79 7.15
CA PRO A 206 24.25 22.76 8.16
C PRO A 206 22.95 22.09 7.67
N ILE A 207 22.89 21.67 6.41
CA ILE A 207 21.70 21.14 5.75
C ILE A 207 21.92 19.68 5.38
N THR A 208 21.07 18.77 5.88
CA THR A 208 21.03 17.39 5.38
C THR A 208 19.98 17.26 4.29
N VAL A 209 20.38 16.70 3.13
CA VAL A 209 19.49 16.40 2.00
C VAL A 209 19.29 14.89 1.89
N GLN A 210 18.04 14.46 1.84
CA GLN A 210 17.67 13.05 1.65
C GLN A 210 16.35 12.98 0.87
N GLY A 211 16.17 11.89 0.12
CA GLY A 211 14.88 11.55 -0.48
C GLY A 211 13.76 11.57 0.57
N LEU A 212 12.61 12.12 0.20
CA LEU A 212 11.50 12.33 1.13
C LEU A 212 11.03 10.99 1.74
N PHE A 213 10.95 9.96 0.91
CA PHE A 213 10.46 8.65 1.29
C PHE A 213 11.41 7.96 2.30
N GLU A 214 12.71 8.03 2.07
CA GLU A 214 13.76 7.48 2.95
C GLU A 214 13.86 8.27 4.26
N SER A 215 13.70 9.60 4.21
CA SER A 215 13.68 10.45 5.41
C SER A 215 12.54 10.09 6.37
N ARG A 216 11.43 9.53 5.83
CA ARG A 216 10.24 9.07 6.55
C ARG A 216 10.20 7.57 6.79
N GLN A 217 11.31 6.86 6.61
CA GLN A 217 11.40 5.39 6.78
C GLN A 217 10.70 4.89 8.04
N LYS A 218 10.85 5.56 9.19
CA LYS A 218 10.22 5.13 10.45
C LYS A 218 8.70 5.16 10.40
N GLU A 219 8.12 6.23 9.87
CA GLU A 219 6.67 6.40 9.76
C GLU A 219 6.09 5.44 8.72
N VAL A 220 6.74 5.34 7.56
CA VAL A 220 6.35 4.39 6.51
C VAL A 220 6.41 2.95 7.01
N SER A 221 7.43 2.58 7.79
CA SER A 221 7.55 1.24 8.37
C SER A 221 6.42 0.91 9.33
N GLU A 222 5.94 1.89 10.10
CA GLU A 222 4.79 1.72 11.02
C GLU A 222 3.49 1.56 10.25
N GLU A 223 3.21 2.46 9.29
CA GLU A 223 1.99 2.42 8.47
C GLU A 223 1.92 1.13 7.64
N PHE A 224 3.04 0.72 7.03
CA PHE A 224 3.13 -0.51 6.25
C PHE A 224 2.86 -1.73 7.14
N ALA A 225 3.56 -1.84 8.28
CA ALA A 225 3.41 -2.99 9.17
C ALA A 225 2.00 -3.12 9.75
N HIS A 226 1.41 -1.98 10.14
CA HIS A 226 0.04 -1.93 10.63
C HIS A 226 -0.98 -2.34 9.54
N PHE A 227 -0.79 -1.86 8.31
CA PHE A 227 -1.63 -2.26 7.18
C PHE A 227 -1.51 -3.76 6.90
N MET A 228 -0.30 -4.28 6.89
CA MET A 228 -0.04 -5.70 6.66
C MET A 228 -0.71 -6.58 7.72
N GLU A 229 -0.58 -6.26 9.01
CA GLU A 229 -1.24 -7.01 10.08
C GLU A 229 -2.77 -6.93 9.97
N THR A 230 -3.32 -5.74 9.69
CA THR A 230 -4.78 -5.53 9.73
C THR A 230 -5.49 -6.10 8.49
N ARG A 231 -4.87 -6.03 7.30
CA ARG A 231 -5.55 -6.30 6.02
C ARG A 231 -5.03 -7.49 5.24
N VAL A 232 -3.83 -8.00 5.55
CA VAL A 232 -3.17 -9.05 4.73
C VAL A 232 -2.82 -10.28 5.56
N LEU A 233 -2.20 -10.08 6.71
CA LEU A 233 -1.71 -11.11 7.63
C LEU A 233 -2.49 -11.11 8.94
N SER A 234 -3.78 -10.78 8.88
CA SER A 234 -4.64 -10.76 10.06
C SER A 234 -4.95 -12.18 10.53
N SER A 235 -5.30 -12.32 11.80
CA SER A 235 -5.67 -13.61 12.39
C SER A 235 -6.77 -14.34 11.58
N PRO A 236 -7.88 -13.70 11.17
CA PRO A 236 -8.88 -14.35 10.31
C PRO A 236 -8.30 -14.84 8.99
N MET A 237 -7.44 -14.07 8.32
CA MET A 237 -6.86 -14.46 7.03
C MET A 237 -5.88 -15.62 7.15
N LEU A 238 -5.07 -15.65 8.21
CA LEU A 238 -4.12 -16.74 8.45
C LEU A 238 -4.84 -18.04 8.84
N LEU A 239 -5.86 -17.98 9.68
CA LEU A 239 -6.66 -19.15 10.03
C LEU A 239 -7.51 -19.64 8.84
N ASP A 240 -8.01 -18.73 8.01
CA ASP A 240 -8.72 -19.05 6.76
C ASP A 240 -7.77 -19.73 5.77
N ALA A 241 -6.56 -19.22 5.60
CA ALA A 241 -5.56 -19.85 4.76
C ALA A 241 -5.21 -21.26 5.24
N LEU A 242 -5.01 -21.45 6.55
CA LEU A 242 -4.76 -22.76 7.14
C LEU A 242 -5.89 -23.77 6.89
N ALA A 243 -7.14 -23.35 7.04
CA ALA A 243 -8.29 -24.26 7.01
C ALA A 243 -8.94 -24.42 5.63
N ASN A 244 -8.91 -23.39 4.78
CA ASN A 244 -9.55 -23.40 3.45
C ASN A 244 -8.55 -23.53 2.32
N GLN A 245 -7.51 -22.69 2.29
CA GLN A 245 -6.55 -22.67 1.18
C GLN A 245 -5.65 -23.92 1.22
N ASN A 246 -5.31 -24.37 2.43
CA ASN A 246 -4.38 -25.46 2.69
C ASN A 246 -5.06 -26.61 3.46
N GLU A 247 -6.35 -26.87 3.19
CA GLU A 247 -7.14 -27.91 3.86
C GLU A 247 -6.46 -29.28 3.80
N GLN A 248 -5.91 -29.63 2.63
CA GLN A 248 -5.34 -30.96 2.39
C GLN A 248 -4.02 -31.13 3.13
N GLU A 249 -3.17 -30.12 3.13
CA GLU A 249 -1.90 -30.07 3.85
C GLU A 249 -2.16 -30.14 5.37
N LEU A 250 -3.13 -29.36 5.86
CA LEU A 250 -3.56 -29.41 7.26
C LEU A 250 -4.12 -30.78 7.62
N TYR A 251 -4.94 -31.40 6.77
CA TYR A 251 -5.46 -32.74 6.99
C TYR A 251 -4.34 -33.79 7.09
N VAL A 252 -3.39 -33.77 6.15
CA VAL A 252 -2.23 -34.68 6.14
C VAL A 252 -1.38 -34.48 7.40
N PHE A 253 -1.14 -33.23 7.78
CA PHE A 253 -0.44 -32.87 9.00
C PHE A 253 -1.16 -33.40 10.25
N LEU A 254 -2.46 -33.12 10.42
CA LEU A 254 -3.25 -33.63 11.54
C LEU A 254 -3.21 -35.16 11.61
N ARG A 255 -3.32 -35.83 10.45
CA ARG A 255 -3.29 -37.29 10.40
C ARG A 255 -1.93 -37.86 10.83
N LYS A 256 -0.83 -37.20 10.48
CA LYS A 256 0.54 -37.59 10.88
C LYS A 256 0.77 -37.46 12.39
N GLN A 257 0.20 -36.41 13.01
CA GLN A 257 0.46 -36.10 14.42
C GLN A 257 -0.46 -36.83 15.42
N LEU A 258 -1.61 -37.32 14.94
CA LEU A 258 -2.64 -37.95 15.77
C LEU A 258 -2.45 -39.49 15.88
N PRO A 259 -2.65 -40.09 17.06
CA PRO A 259 -2.54 -41.54 17.25
C PRO A 259 -3.65 -42.31 16.53
N TYR A 260 -3.37 -43.55 16.11
CA TYR A 260 -4.40 -44.46 15.58
C TYR A 260 -5.17 -45.16 16.71
N PRO A 261 -6.50 -45.36 16.63
CA PRO A 261 -7.43 -44.99 15.55
C PRO A 261 -8.29 -43.73 15.85
N ILE A 262 -7.97 -42.58 15.24
CA ILE A 262 -8.93 -41.46 15.14
C ILE A 262 -9.67 -41.51 13.78
N PRO A 263 -11.02 -41.52 13.76
CA PRO A 263 -11.81 -41.47 12.53
C PRO A 263 -11.58 -40.20 11.71
N GLU A 264 -11.60 -40.34 10.37
CA GLU A 264 -11.44 -39.23 9.43
C GLU A 264 -12.46 -38.10 9.65
N LYS A 265 -13.71 -38.44 9.98
CA LYS A 265 -14.75 -37.45 10.25
C LYS A 265 -14.40 -36.48 11.38
N ILE A 266 -13.66 -36.93 12.40
CA ILE A 266 -13.24 -36.08 13.52
C ILE A 266 -12.19 -35.07 13.06
N LEU A 267 -11.24 -35.49 12.22
CA LEU A 267 -10.22 -34.58 11.66
C LEU A 267 -10.89 -33.50 10.81
N ARG A 268 -11.82 -33.90 9.93
CA ARG A 268 -12.58 -32.94 9.10
C ARG A 268 -13.42 -31.99 9.94
N ALA A 269 -14.07 -32.47 11.01
CA ALA A 269 -14.80 -31.63 11.94
C ALA A 269 -13.87 -30.63 12.65
N ALA A 270 -12.65 -31.03 13.02
CA ALA A 270 -11.67 -30.12 13.62
C ALA A 270 -11.20 -29.04 12.64
N ILE A 271 -10.94 -29.40 11.37
CA ILE A 271 -10.62 -28.42 10.31
C ILE A 271 -11.80 -27.47 10.10
N GLN A 272 -13.02 -28.00 10.07
CA GLN A 272 -14.24 -27.19 9.95
C GLN A 272 -14.41 -26.24 11.15
N ALA A 273 -14.00 -26.63 12.36
CA ALA A 273 -13.99 -25.75 13.50
C ALA A 273 -13.03 -24.56 13.30
N ILE A 274 -11.80 -24.82 12.84
CA ILE A 274 -10.82 -23.75 12.54
C ILE A 274 -11.35 -22.84 11.43
N ARG A 275 -11.96 -23.43 10.38
CA ARG A 275 -12.63 -22.69 9.31
C ARG A 275 -13.73 -21.79 9.85
N ASN A 276 -14.59 -22.30 10.72
CA ASN A 276 -15.70 -21.53 11.30
C ASN A 276 -15.17 -20.35 12.13
N VAL A 277 -14.13 -20.57 12.93
CA VAL A 277 -13.43 -19.52 13.68
C VAL A 277 -12.93 -18.45 12.71
N ALA A 278 -12.23 -18.85 11.65
CA ALA A 278 -11.68 -17.93 10.66
C ALA A 278 -12.76 -17.08 9.94
N THR A 279 -13.88 -17.71 9.54
CA THR A 279 -14.93 -17.02 8.78
C THR A 279 -15.85 -16.15 9.64
N ASN A 280 -16.06 -16.53 10.90
CA ASN A 280 -16.98 -15.83 11.82
C ASN A 280 -16.18 -15.10 12.90
N ALA A 281 -15.24 -14.24 12.50
CA ALA A 281 -14.30 -13.62 13.42
C ALA A 281 -14.97 -12.82 14.55
N ASN A 282 -16.14 -12.23 14.29
CA ASN A 282 -16.92 -11.48 15.29
C ASN A 282 -17.51 -12.37 16.40
N ASP A 283 -17.70 -13.67 16.14
CA ASP A 283 -18.26 -14.61 17.10
C ASP A 283 -17.16 -15.19 18.04
N HIS A 284 -15.89 -15.00 17.67
CA HIS A 284 -14.73 -15.55 18.37
C HIS A 284 -13.64 -14.49 18.66
N PRO A 285 -13.98 -13.32 19.22
CA PRO A 285 -13.03 -12.23 19.42
C PRO A 285 -11.86 -12.65 20.32
N GLU A 286 -12.10 -13.49 21.34
CA GLU A 286 -11.04 -13.97 22.23
C GLU A 286 -9.95 -14.78 21.51
N ILE A 287 -10.31 -15.56 20.48
CA ILE A 287 -9.34 -16.32 19.69
C ILE A 287 -8.55 -15.38 18.78
N HIS A 288 -9.23 -14.46 18.10
CA HIS A 288 -8.59 -13.57 17.16
C HIS A 288 -7.67 -12.55 17.85
N ASP A 289 -8.12 -11.95 18.95
CA ASP A 289 -7.33 -11.02 19.75
C ASP A 289 -6.08 -11.72 20.32
N TYR A 290 -6.23 -12.95 20.79
CA TYR A 290 -5.12 -13.75 21.28
C TYR A 290 -4.10 -14.05 20.17
N VAL A 291 -4.56 -14.59 19.04
CA VAL A 291 -3.67 -14.94 17.91
C VAL A 291 -2.98 -13.70 17.37
N GLN A 292 -3.70 -12.61 17.12
CA GLN A 292 -3.12 -11.37 16.61
C GLN A 292 -2.05 -10.82 17.55
N LYS A 293 -2.37 -10.73 18.86
CA LYS A 293 -1.42 -10.26 19.87
C LYS A 293 -0.18 -11.13 19.98
N LYS A 294 -0.32 -12.46 19.83
CA LYS A 294 0.81 -13.39 19.96
C LYS A 294 1.67 -13.44 18.71
N LEU A 295 1.08 -13.35 17.52
CA LEU A 295 1.84 -13.32 16.26
C LEU A 295 2.74 -12.07 16.18
N ASP A 296 2.30 -10.94 16.74
CA ASP A 296 3.08 -9.69 16.88
C ASP A 296 3.65 -9.22 15.51
N ILE A 297 2.82 -9.28 14.47
CA ILE A 297 3.24 -9.07 13.08
C ILE A 297 3.56 -7.61 12.83
N GLU A 298 2.71 -6.68 13.29
CA GLU A 298 2.92 -5.24 13.15
C GLU A 298 4.28 -4.85 13.76
N ASP A 299 4.52 -5.25 14.99
CA ASP A 299 5.70 -4.88 15.75
C ASP A 299 6.98 -5.51 15.17
N THR A 300 6.91 -6.77 14.75
CA THR A 300 8.03 -7.48 14.12
C THR A 300 8.40 -6.86 12.77
N LEU A 301 7.42 -6.65 11.88
CA LEU A 301 7.63 -6.03 10.58
C LEU A 301 8.16 -4.60 10.72
N SER A 302 7.55 -3.80 11.60
CA SER A 302 7.96 -2.40 11.84
C SER A 302 9.41 -2.32 12.32
N LYS A 303 9.78 -3.16 13.30
CA LYS A 303 11.16 -3.20 13.84
C LYS A 303 12.19 -3.60 12.78
N ARG A 304 11.86 -4.54 11.90
CA ARG A 304 12.77 -5.00 10.82
C ARG A 304 12.93 -3.96 9.73
N LEU A 305 11.82 -3.38 9.25
CA LEU A 305 11.84 -2.31 8.25
C LEU A 305 12.63 -1.09 8.72
N LYS A 306 12.49 -0.70 9.99
CA LYS A 306 13.27 0.40 10.60
C LYS A 306 14.77 0.14 10.73
N LYS A 307 15.19 -1.13 10.73
CA LYS A 307 16.60 -1.54 10.84
C LYS A 307 17.29 -1.65 9.49
N LEU A 308 16.55 -1.63 8.39
CA LEU A 308 17.13 -1.64 7.05
C LEU A 308 17.93 -0.36 6.81
N SER A 309 19.01 -0.48 6.04
CA SER A 309 19.70 0.70 5.52
C SER A 309 18.77 1.47 4.57
N PRO A 310 18.96 2.79 4.40
CA PRO A 310 18.14 3.60 3.49
C PRO A 310 18.08 3.00 2.08
N LYS A 311 19.22 2.53 1.56
CA LYS A 311 19.29 1.86 0.26
C LYS A 311 18.52 0.54 0.18
N ASN A 312 18.54 -0.27 1.24
CA ASN A 312 17.76 -1.50 1.25
C ASN A 312 16.26 -1.20 1.34
N PHE A 313 15.88 -0.20 2.14
CA PHE A 313 14.51 0.27 2.25
C PHE A 313 13.98 0.86 0.94
N GLU A 314 14.78 1.69 0.26
CA GLU A 314 14.54 2.17 -1.09
C GLU A 314 14.32 0.98 -2.04
N ASN A 315 15.22 -0.01 -2.04
CA ASN A 315 15.08 -1.21 -2.87
C ASN A 315 13.81 -2.02 -2.56
N LEU A 316 13.17 -1.86 -1.39
CA LEU A 316 11.89 -2.50 -1.11
C LEU A 316 10.72 -1.79 -1.78
N LEU A 317 10.73 -0.46 -1.77
CA LEU A 317 9.57 0.35 -2.11
C LEU A 317 9.69 0.98 -3.50
N HIS A 318 10.90 1.41 -3.87
CA HIS A 318 11.19 2.02 -5.16
C HIS A 318 10.84 1.12 -6.34
N PRO A 319 11.17 -0.20 -6.40
CA PRO A 319 10.79 -1.03 -7.55
C PRO A 319 9.28 -1.11 -7.78
N VAL A 320 8.52 -0.86 -6.72
CA VAL A 320 7.07 -0.88 -6.73
C VAL A 320 6.51 0.46 -7.25
N PHE A 321 7.15 1.59 -6.96
CA PHE A 321 6.78 2.91 -7.49
C PHE A 321 7.40 3.24 -8.87
N GLN A 322 8.57 2.68 -9.20
CA GLN A 322 9.33 2.87 -10.44
C GLN A 322 8.56 2.52 -11.71
N GLU A 323 7.67 1.52 -11.60
CA GLU A 323 6.94 0.97 -12.75
C GLU A 323 6.11 2.05 -13.49
N ASP A 324 5.81 3.13 -12.79
CA ASP A 324 4.82 4.14 -13.20
C ASP A 324 5.44 5.54 -13.35
N GLU A 325 6.72 5.72 -12.99
CA GLU A 325 7.43 7.00 -13.07
C GLU A 325 7.48 7.54 -14.50
N ILE A 326 7.80 6.67 -15.47
CA ILE A 326 7.89 7.07 -16.88
C ILE A 326 6.54 7.54 -17.41
N ILE A 327 5.45 6.85 -17.04
CA ILE A 327 4.10 7.24 -17.46
C ILE A 327 3.77 8.61 -16.90
N LEU A 328 4.05 8.86 -15.61
CA LEU A 328 3.80 10.16 -15.00
C LEU A 328 4.60 11.29 -15.67
N ILE A 329 5.88 11.04 -15.97
CA ILE A 329 6.76 12.03 -16.64
C ILE A 329 6.27 12.32 -18.07
N VAL A 330 5.92 11.29 -18.83
CA VAL A 330 5.42 11.43 -20.21
C VAL A 330 4.08 12.16 -20.24
N VAL A 331 3.15 11.82 -19.35
CA VAL A 331 1.86 12.51 -19.24
C VAL A 331 2.06 13.98 -18.90
N GLY A 332 2.99 14.31 -18.00
CA GLY A 332 3.36 15.70 -17.71
C GLY A 332 3.84 16.46 -18.95
N GLY A 333 4.71 15.83 -19.75
CA GLY A 333 5.21 16.41 -21.00
C GLY A 333 4.12 16.60 -22.08
N VAL A 334 3.19 15.65 -22.21
CA VAL A 334 2.06 15.75 -23.16
C VAL A 334 1.09 16.85 -22.75
N LEU A 335 0.70 16.91 -21.48
CA LEU A 335 -0.17 17.97 -20.96
C LEU A 335 0.48 19.35 -21.10
N GLY A 336 1.79 19.44 -20.84
CA GLY A 336 2.57 20.66 -21.08
C GLY A 336 2.56 21.11 -22.54
N ALA A 337 2.69 20.16 -23.48
CA ALA A 337 2.59 20.45 -24.92
C ALA A 337 1.19 20.95 -25.31
N MET A 338 0.13 20.30 -24.80
CA MET A 338 -1.25 20.71 -25.03
C MET A 338 -1.54 22.11 -24.49
N ALA A 339 -1.09 22.40 -23.27
CA ALA A 339 -1.19 23.74 -22.68
C ALA A 339 -0.46 24.77 -23.55
N GLY A 340 0.76 24.47 -24.02
CA GLY A 340 1.52 25.33 -24.92
C GLY A 340 0.85 25.54 -26.29
N LEU A 341 0.18 24.52 -26.85
CA LEU A 341 -0.61 24.66 -28.09
C LEU A 341 -1.81 25.57 -27.90
N LEU A 342 -2.54 25.41 -26.80
CA LEU A 342 -3.65 26.30 -26.44
C LEU A 342 -3.17 27.73 -26.25
N GLN A 343 -2.08 27.92 -25.50
CA GLN A 343 -1.44 29.22 -25.34
C GLN A 343 -1.06 29.82 -26.69
N THR A 344 -0.44 29.05 -27.59
CA THR A 344 -0.08 29.52 -28.94
C THR A 344 -1.27 30.01 -29.73
N LYS A 345 -2.37 29.23 -29.75
CA LYS A 345 -3.59 29.62 -30.48
C LYS A 345 -4.19 30.92 -29.95
N VAL A 346 -4.21 31.11 -28.63
CA VAL A 346 -4.79 32.32 -28.04
C VAL A 346 -3.84 33.52 -28.16
N THR A 347 -2.54 33.30 -28.01
CA THR A 347 -1.54 34.38 -28.04
C THR A 347 -1.22 34.88 -29.44
N PHE A 348 -1.18 34.01 -30.45
CA PHE A 348 -0.92 34.42 -31.84
C PHE A 348 -2.20 34.82 -32.61
N ALA A 349 -3.37 34.84 -31.97
CA ALA A 349 -4.62 35.35 -32.55
C ALA A 349 -4.78 36.88 -32.39
N GLY A 350 -4.27 37.65 -33.36
CA GLY A 350 -4.59 39.08 -33.57
C GLY A 350 -3.44 40.07 -33.33
N SER A 351 -3.72 41.37 -33.55
CA SER A 351 -2.70 42.45 -33.61
C SER A 351 -2.00 42.80 -32.29
N ASN A 352 -2.49 42.30 -31.14
CA ASN A 352 -1.94 42.54 -29.80
C ASN A 352 -1.37 41.27 -29.16
N ALA A 353 -0.75 40.40 -29.96
CA ALA A 353 -0.29 39.07 -29.56
C ALA A 353 0.62 39.06 -28.31
N ARG A 354 1.59 39.99 -28.23
CA ARG A 354 2.54 40.05 -27.09
C ARG A 354 1.87 40.46 -25.78
N THR A 355 0.98 41.45 -25.80
CA THR A 355 0.30 41.95 -24.60
C THR A 355 -0.74 40.93 -24.09
N LYS A 356 -1.47 40.28 -25.01
CA LYS A 356 -2.38 39.18 -24.66
C LYS A 356 -1.64 37.98 -24.08
N ALA A 357 -0.45 37.67 -24.59
CA ALA A 357 0.39 36.59 -24.08
C ALA A 357 0.87 36.83 -22.66
N MET A 358 1.42 38.02 -22.38
CA MET A 358 1.86 38.38 -21.04
C MET A 358 0.70 38.37 -20.04
N PHE A 359 -0.47 38.88 -20.44
CA PHE A 359 -1.67 38.87 -19.59
C PHE A 359 -2.16 37.44 -19.30
N LEU A 360 -2.23 36.57 -20.31
CA LEU A 360 -2.65 35.17 -20.13
C LEU A 360 -1.68 34.35 -19.30
N LEU A 361 -0.37 34.57 -19.49
CA LEU A 361 0.64 33.92 -18.67
C LEU A 361 0.51 34.40 -17.22
N ALA A 362 0.44 35.70 -16.97
CA ALA A 362 0.22 36.25 -15.63
C ALA A 362 -1.08 35.77 -14.99
N SER A 363 -2.20 35.75 -15.73
CA SER A 363 -3.48 35.27 -15.22
C SER A 363 -3.47 33.77 -14.93
N SER A 364 -2.79 32.97 -15.77
CA SER A 364 -2.63 31.55 -15.52
C SER A 364 -1.81 31.32 -14.24
N LEU A 365 -0.70 32.05 -14.06
CA LEU A 365 0.15 31.99 -12.88
C LEU A 365 -0.62 32.39 -11.60
N VAL A 366 -1.42 33.46 -11.67
CA VAL A 366 -2.25 33.91 -10.54
C VAL A 366 -3.37 32.93 -10.25
N SER A 367 -4.10 32.42 -11.26
CA SER A 367 -5.15 31.42 -11.05
C SER A 367 -4.61 30.13 -10.44
N SER A 368 -3.42 29.73 -10.86
CA SER A 368 -2.74 28.55 -10.36
C SER A 368 -2.27 28.77 -8.90
N ALA A 369 -1.73 29.96 -8.57
CA ALA A 369 -1.39 30.33 -7.20
C ALA A 369 -2.62 30.42 -6.28
N SER A 370 -3.71 31.02 -6.75
CA SER A 370 -4.96 31.14 -5.99
C SER A 370 -5.59 29.78 -5.68
N PHE A 371 -5.57 28.83 -6.62
CA PHE A 371 -6.02 27.46 -6.39
C PHE A 371 -5.19 26.77 -5.29
N PHE A 372 -3.87 26.98 -5.29
CA PHE A 372 -2.96 26.43 -4.28
C PHE A 372 -3.29 26.96 -2.87
N PHE A 373 -3.35 28.28 -2.70
CA PHE A 373 -3.69 28.90 -1.41
C PHE A 373 -5.09 28.51 -0.91
N LEU A 374 -6.07 28.36 -1.82
CA LEU A 374 -7.41 27.90 -1.47
C LEU A 374 -7.43 26.41 -1.12
N SER A 375 -6.67 25.57 -1.82
CA SER A 375 -6.56 24.13 -1.51
C SER A 375 -5.91 23.90 -0.16
N GLU A 376 -4.85 24.64 0.17
CA GLU A 376 -4.16 24.57 1.46
C GLU A 376 -5.03 25.09 2.61
N TYR A 377 -5.86 26.11 2.36
CA TYR A 377 -6.89 26.57 3.30
C TYR A 377 -8.02 25.54 3.51
N SER A 378 -8.46 24.87 2.45
CA SER A 378 -9.51 23.84 2.52
C SER A 378 -9.06 22.57 3.28
N ASP A 379 -7.80 22.15 3.09
CA ASP A 379 -7.18 21.04 3.84
C ASP A 379 -7.07 21.35 5.34
N PHE A 380 -6.91 22.64 5.69
CA PHE A 380 -6.89 23.10 7.08
C PHE A 380 -8.28 23.05 7.71
N GLN A 381 -9.31 23.56 7.00
CA GLN A 381 -10.71 23.51 7.44
C GLN A 381 -11.25 22.09 7.58
N ASN A 382 -10.90 21.18 6.67
CA ASN A 382 -11.38 19.80 6.72
C ASN A 382 -10.78 19.03 7.91
N LYS A 383 -9.55 19.35 8.32
CA LYS A 383 -8.94 18.82 9.56
C LYS A 383 -9.63 19.29 10.84
N ASP A 384 -10.22 20.49 10.83
CA ASP A 384 -10.96 21.02 11.98
C ASP A 384 -12.43 20.51 11.98
N ALA A 385 -13.05 20.33 10.82
CA ALA A 385 -14.40 19.78 10.68
C ALA A 385 -14.50 18.29 11.01
N ILE A 386 -13.46 17.48 10.71
CA ILE A 386 -13.41 16.05 11.06
C ILE A 386 -13.31 15.82 12.58
N LYS A 387 -12.87 16.81 13.36
CA LYS A 387 -12.89 16.72 14.83
C LYS A 387 -14.28 16.89 15.45
N GLU A 388 -15.24 17.48 14.73
CA GLU A 388 -16.59 17.75 15.26
C GLU A 388 -17.62 16.66 14.90
N VAL A 389 -17.36 15.83 13.89
CA VAL A 389 -18.27 14.77 13.46
C VAL A 389 -17.70 13.43 13.92
N GLY A 390 -18.23 12.89 15.03
CA GLY A 390 -17.84 11.62 15.67
C GLY A 390 -18.04 10.38 14.79
N TYR A 391 -17.28 10.29 13.71
CA TYR A 391 -17.06 9.11 12.90
C TYR A 391 -15.83 8.40 13.46
N ASP A 392 -15.98 7.13 13.83
CA ASP A 392 -14.91 6.29 14.39
C ASP A 392 -14.37 5.36 13.27
N PRO A 393 -13.39 5.79 12.47
CA PRO A 393 -12.68 4.90 11.58
C PRO A 393 -11.79 4.00 12.45
N VAL A 394 -11.89 2.69 12.23
CA VAL A 394 -11.05 1.62 12.82
C VAL A 394 -9.65 2.13 13.18
N ILE A 395 -9.50 2.43 14.48
CA ILE A 395 -8.26 2.69 15.24
C ILE A 395 -7.22 3.54 14.49
N ASP A 396 -7.52 4.83 14.29
CA ASP A 396 -6.47 5.82 14.06
C ASP A 396 -5.84 6.16 15.43
N ARG A 397 -4.62 5.66 15.70
CA ARG A 397 -3.86 6.07 16.89
C ARG A 397 -3.71 7.61 16.88
N PRO A 398 -3.61 8.28 18.04
CA PRO A 398 -3.31 9.72 18.07
C PRO A 398 -2.03 9.97 17.28
N GLN A 399 -2.15 10.77 16.21
CA GLN A 399 -1.04 11.10 15.33
C GLN A 399 0.19 11.46 16.16
N PRO A 400 1.36 10.81 15.95
CA PRO A 400 2.58 11.30 16.57
C PRO A 400 2.71 12.77 16.18
N LYS A 401 2.77 13.65 17.18
CA LYS A 401 2.80 15.11 16.98
C LYS A 401 3.74 15.42 15.82
N LEU A 402 3.16 15.85 14.69
CA LEU A 402 3.88 16.25 13.49
C LEU A 402 4.91 17.30 13.89
N ARG A 403 6.14 16.85 14.09
CA ARG A 403 7.31 17.71 13.96
C ARG A 403 7.28 18.03 12.47
N ARG A 404 6.89 19.25 12.08
CA ARG A 404 6.85 19.70 10.67
C ARG A 404 8.16 19.32 9.94
N HIS A 405 8.21 18.17 9.27
CA HIS A 405 9.38 17.66 8.54
C HIS A 405 8.91 17.27 7.13
N ILE A 406 8.35 18.24 6.41
CA ILE A 406 8.08 18.16 4.96
C ILE A 406 9.34 18.66 4.21
N THR A 407 10.50 18.53 4.83
CA THR A 407 11.69 19.26 4.41
C THR A 407 12.72 18.27 3.94
N ILE A 408 12.92 18.25 2.62
CA ILE A 408 14.07 17.66 1.92
C ILE A 408 15.40 18.20 2.51
N VAL A 409 15.33 19.30 3.25
CA VAL A 409 16.45 20.02 3.88
C VAL A 409 16.27 20.04 5.39
N ARG A 410 17.13 19.34 6.13
CA ARG A 410 17.15 19.39 7.60
C ARG A 410 18.23 20.37 8.04
N ALA A 411 17.84 21.50 8.64
CA ALA A 411 18.79 22.38 9.31
C ALA A 411 19.02 21.91 10.76
N GLU A 412 20.26 21.65 11.14
CA GLU A 412 20.60 21.46 12.56
C GLU A 412 20.58 22.83 13.26
N VAL A 413 19.77 22.94 14.32
CA VAL A 413 19.76 24.08 15.26
C VAL A 413 20.29 23.62 16.60
#